data_AF-A0A0L0LJ71-F1
#
_entry.id   AF-A0A0L0LJ71-F1
#
_cell.length_a   1.000
_cell.length_b   1.000
_cell.length_c   1.000
_cell.angle_alpha   90.00
_cell.angle_beta   90.00
_cell.angle_gamma   90.00
#
_symmetry.space_group_name_H-M   'P 1'
#
loop_
_entity.id
_entity.type
_entity.pdbx_description
1 polymer ?
#
loop_
_entity_poly.entity_id
_entity_poly.type
_entity_poly.pdbx_seq_one_letter_code
_entity_poly.pdbx_strand_id
1 'polypeptide(L)'
;MSEGGFNGIHETPKAAKQVATPETAGAEKIPSYLEDPNDRQERESKALTESVDVKIATLLGEGALEGLEGDALREKITEVTREILLDLVEVKYGSPENQDVKLAFHNREHSELVTARVERFIQITNTFQSGRISSEEKANAILAAAGHDAEHVFERTEKGLRKRKTGDGEKRSAARITTVKEAANNALIKAGKEAVYTVDPDQDVEIINVTIPSFSLEEGVTQKLLTKETPLTTRYLALADLADFGIDGSEKLLKSGRQLAIEDNSNIIEAIRLGTVGDNEEAYRLKLLGTMQIQPGFAESRKRHFLDELNGIEPEGLKAEIAKEFRYFEGEADELDKPFAQSIQFLNAEVARLETLPFDTLIAYLGVHEFLNKTVQ
;
A
#
# COMPACT_ATOMS: atom_id res chain seq x y z
N MET A 1 -19.38 32.98 -71.04
CA MET A 1 -18.66 33.50 -72.22
C MET A 1 -17.22 33.71 -71.79
N SER A 2 -16.34 33.16 -72.61
CA SER A 2 -14.88 33.17 -72.50
C SER A 2 -14.29 34.58 -72.56
N GLU A 3 -12.96 34.61 -72.33
CA GLU A 3 -11.98 35.69 -72.52
C GLU A 3 -11.55 36.26 -71.17
N GLY A 4 -10.29 36.24 -70.78
CA GLY A 4 -9.04 36.22 -71.54
C GLY A 4 -8.08 37.15 -70.79
N GLY A 5 -6.77 36.91 -70.87
CA GLY A 5 -5.80 37.89 -70.38
C GLY A 5 -4.64 37.31 -69.60
N PHE A 6 -3.66 36.82 -70.35
CA PHE A 6 -2.28 36.65 -69.92
C PHE A 6 -1.65 38.05 -69.75
N ASN A 7 -0.88 38.27 -68.68
CA ASN A 7 0.23 39.21 -68.63
C ASN A 7 1.14 38.80 -67.46
N GLY A 8 2.30 38.21 -67.80
CA GLY A 8 3.30 37.79 -66.83
C GLY A 8 4.36 38.86 -66.59
N ILE A 9 5.05 38.81 -65.45
CA ILE A 9 6.32 39.53 -65.23
C ILE A 9 7.16 38.78 -64.17
N HIS A 10 8.41 38.52 -64.55
CA HIS A 10 9.67 38.29 -63.81
C HIS A 10 9.76 37.49 -62.48
N GLU A 11 10.53 36.40 -62.60
CA GLU A 11 11.60 35.89 -61.74
C GLU A 11 11.90 36.57 -60.39
N THR A 12 11.99 35.74 -59.36
CA THR A 12 13.11 35.68 -58.41
C THR A 12 13.11 34.30 -57.73
N PRO A 13 14.27 33.64 -57.51
CA PRO A 13 14.31 32.33 -56.86
C PRO A 13 14.09 32.51 -55.35
N LYS A 14 12.91 32.17 -54.85
CA LYS A 14 12.71 32.04 -53.40
C LYS A 14 13.34 30.73 -52.93
N ALA A 15 14.30 30.89 -52.02
CA ALA A 15 14.94 29.84 -51.25
C ALA A 15 13.93 28.76 -50.82
N ALA A 16 14.30 27.51 -51.02
CA ALA A 16 13.62 26.37 -50.44
C ALA A 16 13.54 26.58 -48.92
N LYS A 17 12.36 26.93 -48.41
CA LYS A 17 12.05 26.75 -47.00
C LYS A 17 12.16 25.26 -46.74
N GLN A 18 13.18 24.86 -45.98
CA GLN A 18 13.14 23.61 -45.24
C GLN A 18 11.81 23.59 -44.50
N VAL A 19 10.93 22.69 -44.94
CA VAL A 19 9.76 22.30 -44.16
C VAL A 19 10.35 21.63 -42.94
N ALA A 20 10.31 22.34 -41.81
CA ALA A 20 10.53 21.71 -40.52
C ALA A 20 9.55 20.55 -40.44
N THR A 21 10.08 19.33 -40.38
CA THR A 21 9.32 18.16 -39.94
C THR A 21 8.62 18.55 -38.64
N PRO A 22 7.32 18.26 -38.47
CA PRO A 22 6.66 18.50 -37.21
C PRO A 22 7.46 17.72 -36.17
N GLU A 23 7.96 18.42 -35.15
CA GLU A 23 8.30 17.77 -33.90
C GLU A 23 7.11 16.89 -33.55
N THR A 24 7.33 15.59 -33.46
CA THR A 24 6.34 14.63 -33.01
C THR A 24 5.85 15.13 -31.66
N ALA A 25 4.66 15.71 -31.64
CA ALA A 25 3.92 15.96 -30.41
C ALA A 25 3.94 14.63 -29.66
N GLY A 26 4.65 14.60 -28.53
CA GLY A 26 4.80 13.40 -27.72
C GLY A 26 3.42 12.83 -27.47
N ALA A 27 3.22 11.56 -27.82
CA ALA A 27 1.96 10.89 -27.57
C ALA A 27 1.57 11.12 -26.10
N GLU A 28 0.34 11.54 -25.86
CA GLU A 28 -0.20 11.76 -24.53
C GLU A 28 0.02 10.48 -23.72
N LYS A 29 0.74 10.56 -22.60
CA LYS A 29 1.11 9.39 -21.79
C LYS A 29 -0.20 8.73 -21.34
N ILE A 30 -0.39 7.46 -21.72
CA ILE A 30 -1.56 6.69 -21.28
C ILE A 30 -1.50 6.63 -19.75
N PRO A 31 -2.58 7.01 -19.03
CA PRO A 31 -2.61 6.86 -17.59
C PRO A 31 -2.28 5.42 -17.19
N SER A 32 -1.45 5.23 -16.17
CA SER A 32 -0.89 3.95 -15.78
C SER A 32 -1.96 2.91 -15.40
N TYR A 33 -3.14 3.35 -14.94
CA TYR A 33 -4.29 2.49 -14.65
C TYR A 33 -5.09 2.08 -15.91
N LEU A 34 -4.80 2.68 -17.07
CA LEU A 34 -5.36 2.35 -18.38
C LEU A 34 -4.39 1.58 -19.29
N GLU A 35 -3.14 1.42 -18.88
CA GLU A 35 -2.17 0.58 -19.59
C GLU A 35 -2.66 -0.88 -19.64
N ASP A 36 -2.26 -1.62 -20.68
CA ASP A 36 -2.45 -3.08 -20.70
C ASP A 36 -1.83 -3.65 -19.42
N PRO A 37 -2.64 -4.29 -18.56
CA PRO A 37 -2.16 -4.84 -17.31
C PRO A 37 -1.01 -5.83 -17.49
N ASN A 38 -0.98 -6.57 -18.60
CA ASN A 38 0.05 -7.56 -18.86
C ASN A 38 1.39 -6.90 -19.19
N ASP A 39 1.40 -5.95 -20.12
CA ASP A 39 2.62 -5.23 -20.53
C ASP A 39 3.21 -4.46 -19.34
N ARG A 40 2.36 -3.82 -18.53
CA ARG A 40 2.79 -3.12 -17.32
C ARG A 40 3.40 -4.10 -16.31
N GLN A 41 2.73 -5.22 -16.07
CA GLN A 41 3.22 -6.25 -15.14
C GLN A 41 4.59 -6.79 -15.55
N GLU A 42 4.78 -7.08 -16.83
CA GLU A 42 6.05 -7.59 -17.36
C GLU A 42 7.18 -6.57 -17.17
N ARG A 43 6.94 -5.30 -17.51
CA ARG A 43 7.92 -4.22 -17.30
C ARG A 43 8.30 -4.06 -15.84
N GLU A 44 7.30 -4.01 -14.95
CA GLU A 44 7.52 -3.88 -13.51
C GLU A 44 8.26 -5.10 -12.93
N SER A 45 7.92 -6.32 -13.36
CA SER A 45 8.64 -7.54 -12.93
C SER A 45 10.09 -7.54 -13.41
N LYS A 46 10.35 -7.10 -14.65
CA LYS A 46 11.72 -6.97 -15.15
C LYS A 46 12.54 -5.96 -14.35
N ALA A 47 11.99 -4.78 -14.09
CA ALA A 47 12.66 -3.75 -13.29
C ALA A 47 12.93 -4.22 -11.85
N LEU A 48 12.01 -5.01 -11.29
CA LEU A 48 12.15 -5.60 -9.96
C LEU A 48 13.29 -6.62 -9.91
N THR A 49 13.36 -7.54 -10.89
CA THR A 49 14.46 -8.50 -11.03
C THR A 49 15.81 -7.79 -11.20
N GLU A 50 15.88 -6.77 -12.07
CA GLU A 50 17.10 -5.98 -12.26
C GLU A 50 17.54 -5.29 -10.96
N SER A 51 16.59 -4.76 -10.18
CA SER A 51 16.89 -4.12 -8.89
C SER A 51 17.46 -5.11 -7.87
N VAL A 52 16.92 -6.33 -7.81
CA VAL A 52 17.44 -7.41 -6.94
C VAL A 52 18.84 -7.82 -7.37
N ASP A 53 19.06 -8.06 -8.67
CA ASP A 53 20.36 -8.42 -9.22
C ASP A 53 21.42 -7.38 -8.88
N VAL A 54 21.12 -6.10 -9.07
CA VAL A 54 22.04 -4.99 -8.78
C VAL A 54 22.35 -4.91 -7.28
N LYS A 55 21.34 -4.96 -6.39
CA LYS A 55 21.60 -4.87 -4.94
C LYS A 55 22.41 -6.07 -4.44
N ILE A 56 22.12 -7.29 -4.87
CA ILE A 56 22.88 -8.48 -4.46
C ILE A 56 24.31 -8.46 -5.02
N ALA A 57 24.49 -8.09 -6.29
CA ALA A 57 25.83 -7.93 -6.87
C ALA A 57 26.67 -6.88 -6.14
N THR A 58 26.03 -5.78 -5.71
CA THR A 58 26.69 -4.73 -4.91
C THR A 58 27.18 -5.28 -3.57
N LEU A 59 26.33 -5.99 -2.82
CA LEU A 59 26.71 -6.59 -1.54
C LEU A 59 27.84 -7.62 -1.68
N LEU A 60 27.86 -8.37 -2.79
CA LEU A 60 28.96 -9.28 -3.09
C LEU A 60 30.27 -8.52 -3.37
N GLY A 61 30.22 -7.46 -4.17
CA GLY A 61 31.38 -6.63 -4.48
C GLY A 61 31.97 -5.91 -3.26
N GLU A 62 31.13 -5.60 -2.26
CA GLU A 62 31.51 -4.99 -0.99
C GLU A 62 31.98 -6.02 0.07
N GLY A 63 31.94 -7.32 -0.24
CA GLY A 63 32.25 -8.39 0.71
C GLY A 63 31.20 -8.58 1.81
N ALA A 64 30.05 -7.92 1.73
CA ALA A 64 29.01 -7.94 2.76
C ALA A 64 28.32 -9.32 2.91
N LEU A 65 28.49 -10.22 1.94
CA LEU A 65 28.00 -11.60 2.00
C LEU A 65 29.13 -12.64 2.20
N GLU A 66 30.37 -12.21 2.45
CA GLU A 66 31.48 -13.13 2.70
C GLU A 66 31.29 -13.86 4.04
N GLY A 67 31.47 -15.18 4.04
CA GLY A 67 31.29 -16.02 5.23
C GLY A 67 29.85 -16.18 5.73
N LEU A 68 28.87 -15.50 5.11
CA LEU A 68 27.46 -15.70 5.43
C LEU A 68 26.92 -16.95 4.73
N GLU A 69 26.30 -17.83 5.52
CA GLU A 69 25.65 -19.07 5.11
C GLU A 69 24.35 -19.28 5.93
N GLY A 70 23.48 -20.18 5.47
CA GLY A 70 22.25 -20.57 6.17
C GLY A 70 21.39 -19.37 6.59
N ASP A 71 21.02 -19.33 7.88
CA ASP A 71 20.12 -18.33 8.45
C ASP A 71 20.67 -16.90 8.35
N ALA A 72 21.98 -16.71 8.51
CA ALA A 72 22.59 -15.38 8.45
C ALA A 72 22.57 -14.80 7.03
N LEU A 73 22.80 -15.66 6.02
CA LEU A 73 22.64 -15.28 4.62
C LEU A 73 21.17 -14.95 4.31
N ARG A 74 20.23 -15.79 4.76
CA ARG A 74 18.80 -15.59 4.57
C ARG A 74 18.30 -14.28 5.19
N GLU A 75 18.74 -13.97 6.39
CA GLU A 75 18.40 -12.71 7.07
C GLU A 75 18.91 -11.52 6.26
N LYS A 76 20.18 -11.54 5.82
CA LYS A 76 20.75 -10.44 5.06
C LYS A 76 20.06 -10.22 3.71
N ILE A 77 19.71 -11.31 3.01
CA ILE A 77 19.01 -11.22 1.72
C ILE A 77 17.56 -10.76 1.93
N THR A 78 16.92 -11.15 3.03
CA THR A 78 15.57 -10.69 3.40
C THR A 78 15.52 -9.19 3.67
N GLU A 79 16.53 -8.62 4.34
CA GLU A 79 16.60 -7.16 4.51
C GLU A 79 16.57 -6.44 3.15
N VAL A 80 17.36 -6.93 2.20
CA VAL A 80 17.52 -6.30 0.87
C VAL A 80 16.24 -6.42 0.05
N THR A 81 15.65 -7.62 0.02
CA THR A 81 14.43 -7.88 -0.74
C THR A 81 13.21 -7.20 -0.12
N ARG A 82 13.15 -7.08 1.22
CA ARG A 82 12.18 -6.24 1.94
C ARG A 82 12.27 -4.78 1.47
N GLU A 83 13.46 -4.18 1.50
CA GLU A 83 13.62 -2.79 1.05
C GLU A 83 13.23 -2.61 -0.42
N ILE A 84 13.51 -3.58 -1.29
CA ILE A 84 13.08 -3.53 -2.69
C ILE A 84 11.56 -3.53 -2.83
N LEU A 85 10.83 -4.34 -2.04
CA LEU A 85 9.37 -4.34 -2.03
C LEU A 85 8.80 -3.00 -1.52
N LEU A 86 9.40 -2.44 -0.47
CA LEU A 86 9.01 -1.13 0.05
C LEU A 86 9.33 0.01 -0.95
N ASP A 87 10.46 -0.08 -1.65
CA ASP A 87 10.83 0.85 -2.72
C ASP A 87 9.82 0.76 -3.89
N LEU A 88 9.34 -0.44 -4.22
CA LEU A 88 8.30 -0.63 -5.24
C LEU A 88 7.00 0.08 -4.86
N VAL A 89 6.54 -0.06 -3.60
CA VAL A 89 5.34 0.64 -3.10
C VAL A 89 5.53 2.17 -3.19
N GLU A 90 6.70 2.69 -2.81
CA GLU A 90 7.01 4.13 -2.88
C GLU A 90 7.06 4.65 -4.32
N VAL A 91 7.76 3.96 -5.21
CA VAL A 91 7.83 4.35 -6.63
C VAL A 91 6.45 4.36 -7.26
N LYS A 92 5.59 3.39 -6.90
CA LYS A 92 4.27 3.25 -7.49
C LYS A 92 3.27 4.25 -6.94
N TYR A 93 3.24 4.45 -5.62
CA TYR A 93 2.19 5.22 -4.95
C TYR A 93 2.66 6.50 -4.26
N GLY A 94 3.96 6.69 -4.08
CA GLY A 94 4.57 7.90 -3.54
C GLY A 94 5.05 8.88 -4.62
N SER A 95 5.38 8.38 -5.82
CA SER A 95 5.99 9.19 -6.88
C SER A 95 5.08 10.31 -7.42
N PRO A 96 5.60 11.55 -7.53
CA PRO A 96 4.95 12.67 -8.21
C PRO A 96 4.49 12.37 -9.65
N GLU A 97 5.18 11.47 -10.35
CA GLU A 97 4.93 11.14 -11.75
C GLU A 97 3.73 10.20 -11.96
N ASN A 98 3.22 9.62 -10.87
CA ASN A 98 2.15 8.62 -10.85
C ASN A 98 0.89 9.15 -10.15
N GLN A 99 0.54 10.43 -10.36
CA GLN A 99 -0.61 11.10 -9.70
C GLN A 99 -1.93 10.35 -9.86
N ASP A 100 -2.08 9.61 -10.96
CA ASP A 100 -3.27 8.85 -11.29
C ASP A 100 -3.45 7.56 -10.46
N VAL A 101 -2.36 7.07 -9.86
CA VAL A 101 -2.36 5.89 -8.99
C VAL A 101 -1.86 6.18 -7.57
N LYS A 102 -1.41 7.40 -7.27
CA LYS A 102 -0.97 7.83 -5.93
C LYS A 102 -1.97 7.42 -4.84
N LEU A 103 -1.49 6.78 -3.77
CA LEU A 103 -2.30 6.29 -2.66
C LEU A 103 -1.86 6.97 -1.36
N ALA A 104 -2.83 7.54 -0.65
CA ALA A 104 -2.55 8.29 0.57
C ALA A 104 -2.40 7.39 1.80
N PHE A 105 -3.05 6.22 1.82
CA PHE A 105 -2.98 5.24 2.90
C PHE A 105 -2.09 4.06 2.52
N HIS A 106 -2.40 3.34 1.44
CA HIS A 106 -1.66 2.15 1.02
C HIS A 106 -0.36 2.56 0.31
N ASN A 107 0.61 3.02 1.11
CA ASN A 107 1.90 3.53 0.69
C ASN A 107 3.02 2.90 1.53
N ARG A 108 4.26 3.32 1.30
CA ARG A 108 5.44 2.78 1.98
C ARG A 108 5.34 2.86 3.50
N GLU A 109 4.83 3.96 4.07
CA GLU A 109 4.69 4.13 5.52
C GLU A 109 3.79 3.03 6.11
N HIS A 110 2.69 2.70 5.44
CA HIS A 110 1.81 1.62 5.86
C HIS A 110 2.52 0.26 5.83
N SER A 111 3.12 -0.11 4.69
CA SER A 111 3.83 -1.39 4.56
C SER A 111 5.02 -1.52 5.53
N GLU A 112 5.74 -0.44 5.82
CA GLU A 112 6.79 -0.40 6.83
C GLU A 112 6.24 -0.68 8.24
N LEU A 113 5.12 -0.05 8.61
CA LEU A 113 4.49 -0.26 9.92
C LEU A 113 3.97 -1.69 10.07
N VAL A 114 3.30 -2.22 9.04
CA VAL A 114 2.85 -3.63 9.04
C VAL A 114 4.04 -4.57 9.19
N THR A 115 5.13 -4.32 8.47
CA THR A 115 6.36 -5.13 8.57
C THR A 115 6.97 -5.08 9.97
N ALA A 116 7.10 -3.89 10.56
CA ALA A 116 7.66 -3.72 11.89
C ALA A 116 6.80 -4.43 12.97
N ARG A 117 5.48 -4.41 12.83
CA ARG A 117 4.55 -5.14 13.73
C ARG A 117 4.69 -6.65 13.59
N VAL A 118 4.79 -7.17 12.36
CA VAL A 118 5.04 -8.60 12.10
C VAL A 118 6.37 -9.05 12.72
N GLU A 119 7.46 -8.28 12.51
CA GLU A 119 8.76 -8.54 13.13
C GLU A 119 8.67 -8.57 14.65
N ARG A 120 7.93 -7.63 15.25
CA ARG A 120 7.69 -7.57 16.69
C ARG A 120 6.94 -8.79 17.21
N PHE A 121 5.89 -9.23 16.53
CA PHE A 121 5.15 -10.45 16.91
C PHE A 121 6.03 -11.70 16.81
N ILE A 122 6.86 -11.82 15.77
CA ILE A 122 7.83 -12.92 15.64
C ILE A 122 8.86 -12.88 16.78
N GLN A 123 9.36 -11.69 17.13
CA GLN A 123 10.30 -11.51 18.24
C GLN A 123 9.68 -11.95 19.58
N ILE A 124 8.44 -11.53 19.87
CA ILE A 124 7.71 -11.96 21.07
C ILE A 124 7.60 -13.48 21.11
N THR A 125 7.22 -14.08 19.99
CA THR A 125 7.05 -15.53 19.86
C THR A 125 8.32 -16.31 20.09
N ASN A 126 9.42 -15.88 19.46
CA ASN A 126 10.71 -16.54 19.64
C ASN A 126 11.34 -16.23 21.01
N THR A 127 10.98 -15.13 21.66
CA THR A 127 11.36 -14.87 23.06
C THR A 127 10.58 -15.78 24.02
N PHE A 128 9.29 -15.96 23.78
CA PHE A 128 8.42 -16.84 24.57
C PHE A 128 8.80 -18.32 24.39
N GLN A 129 9.10 -18.72 23.16
CA GLN A 129 9.51 -20.08 22.81
C GLN A 129 10.57 -20.03 21.69
N SER A 130 11.84 -20.14 22.09
CA SER A 130 12.98 -20.07 21.17
C SER A 130 12.86 -21.03 19.99
N GLY A 131 13.07 -20.51 18.78
CA GLY A 131 13.03 -21.29 17.54
C GLY A 131 11.64 -21.74 17.11
N ARG A 132 10.58 -21.21 17.70
CA ARG A 132 9.21 -21.54 17.32
C ARG A 132 8.86 -21.10 15.89
N ILE A 133 9.39 -19.95 15.48
CA ILE A 133 9.31 -19.47 14.11
C ILE A 133 10.73 -19.57 13.53
N SER A 134 10.88 -20.40 12.52
CA SER A 134 12.14 -20.60 11.79
C SER A 134 12.58 -19.34 11.04
N SER A 135 13.85 -19.29 10.64
CA SER A 135 14.39 -18.22 9.78
C SER A 135 13.64 -18.12 8.44
N GLU A 136 13.20 -19.26 7.91
CA GLU A 136 12.39 -19.35 6.69
C GLU A 136 11.00 -18.74 6.85
N GLU A 137 10.28 -19.14 7.90
CA GLU A 137 8.96 -18.59 8.20
C GLU A 137 9.04 -17.08 8.50
N LYS A 138 10.08 -16.65 9.24
CA LYS A 138 10.36 -15.22 9.49
C LYS A 138 10.55 -14.47 8.17
N ALA A 139 11.39 -15.00 7.29
CA ALA A 139 11.68 -14.35 6.02
C ALA A 139 10.43 -14.22 5.14
N ASN A 140 9.64 -15.30 5.01
CA ASN A 140 8.40 -15.28 4.25
C ASN A 140 7.39 -14.28 4.84
N ALA A 141 7.26 -14.20 6.16
CA ALA A 141 6.36 -13.26 6.83
C ALA A 141 6.77 -11.79 6.60
N ILE A 142 8.06 -11.49 6.66
CA ILE A 142 8.59 -10.14 6.44
C ILE A 142 8.37 -9.70 4.98
N LEU A 143 8.64 -10.57 4.01
CA LEU A 143 8.41 -10.25 2.60
C LEU A 143 6.92 -10.09 2.30
N ALA A 144 6.07 -10.94 2.89
CA ALA A 144 4.63 -10.80 2.79
C ALA A 144 4.14 -9.46 3.35
N ALA A 145 4.63 -9.07 4.54
CA ALA A 145 4.28 -7.79 5.15
C ALA A 145 4.76 -6.58 4.35
N ALA A 146 5.98 -6.61 3.81
CA ALA A 146 6.50 -5.52 3.01
C ALA A 146 5.82 -5.40 1.64
N GLY A 147 5.39 -6.53 1.08
CA GLY A 147 4.83 -6.61 -0.26
C GLY A 147 3.30 -6.70 -0.35
N HIS A 148 2.55 -6.81 0.77
CA HIS A 148 1.11 -7.07 0.74
C HIS A 148 0.31 -6.05 -0.09
N ASP A 149 0.76 -4.80 -0.08
CA ASP A 149 0.19 -3.67 -0.82
C ASP A 149 1.05 -3.22 -2.02
N ALA A 150 1.95 -4.07 -2.52
CA ALA A 150 2.75 -3.76 -3.70
C ALA A 150 1.88 -3.43 -4.93
N GLU A 151 0.65 -3.96 -4.98
CA GLU A 151 -0.28 -3.82 -6.11
C GLU A 151 -1.71 -3.54 -5.65
N HIS A 152 -2.29 -2.46 -6.16
CA HIS A 152 -3.70 -2.14 -6.05
C HIS A 152 -4.31 -2.02 -7.43
N VAL A 153 -5.37 -2.79 -7.65
CA VAL A 153 -6.09 -2.81 -8.92
C VAL A 153 -7.36 -1.99 -8.77
N PHE A 154 -7.55 -1.08 -9.71
CA PHE A 154 -8.73 -0.24 -9.77
C PHE A 154 -9.51 -0.47 -11.07
N GLU A 155 -10.83 -0.34 -10.99
CA GLU A 155 -11.73 -0.25 -12.12
C GLU A 155 -12.43 1.11 -12.15
N ARG A 156 -12.85 1.50 -13.35
CA ARG A 156 -13.70 2.68 -13.53
C ARG A 156 -15.16 2.25 -13.50
N THR A 157 -15.91 2.83 -12.58
CA THR A 157 -17.38 2.70 -12.57
C THR A 157 -17.99 3.46 -13.76
N GLU A 158 -19.25 3.18 -14.08
CA GLU A 158 -20.02 3.90 -15.11
C GLU A 158 -20.06 5.42 -14.88
N LYS A 159 -19.96 5.85 -13.61
CA LYS A 159 -19.93 7.26 -13.20
C LYS A 159 -18.52 7.87 -13.26
N GLY A 160 -17.55 7.15 -13.82
CA GLY A 160 -16.17 7.57 -13.92
C GLY A 160 -15.35 7.46 -12.63
N LEU A 161 -15.95 6.98 -11.52
CA LEU A 161 -15.30 6.83 -10.21
C LEU A 161 -14.35 5.63 -10.20
N ARG A 162 -13.23 5.77 -9.47
CA ARG A 162 -12.29 4.68 -9.21
C ARG A 162 -12.87 3.76 -8.13
N LYS A 163 -12.88 2.45 -8.38
CA LYS A 163 -13.29 1.43 -7.40
C LYS A 163 -12.19 0.36 -7.31
N ARG A 164 -11.82 -0.07 -6.12
CA ARG A 164 -10.86 -1.17 -5.92
C ARG A 164 -11.46 -2.50 -6.40
N LYS A 165 -10.64 -3.32 -7.03
CA LYS A 165 -10.93 -4.74 -7.26
C LYS A 165 -10.34 -5.57 -6.12
N THR A 166 -11.14 -5.82 -5.10
CA THR A 166 -10.78 -6.66 -3.95
C THR A 166 -10.35 -8.06 -4.43
N GLY A 167 -9.20 -8.55 -3.94
CA GLY A 167 -8.60 -9.84 -4.29
C GLY A 167 -7.64 -9.80 -5.48
N ASP A 168 -7.87 -8.91 -6.47
CA ASP A 168 -6.97 -8.78 -7.62
C ASP A 168 -5.66 -8.07 -7.26
N GLY A 169 -5.70 -7.11 -6.32
CA GLY A 169 -4.52 -6.43 -5.81
C GLY A 169 -3.62 -7.39 -5.06
N GLU A 170 -4.19 -8.11 -4.10
CA GLU A 170 -3.55 -9.10 -3.24
C GLU A 170 -2.87 -10.20 -4.06
N LYS A 171 -3.54 -10.71 -5.10
CA LYS A 171 -2.95 -11.70 -6.02
C LYS A 171 -1.73 -11.15 -6.77
N ARG A 172 -1.78 -9.88 -7.20
CA ARG A 172 -0.66 -9.25 -7.90
C ARG A 172 0.49 -8.91 -6.95
N SER A 173 0.18 -8.47 -5.73
CA SER A 173 1.14 -8.27 -4.65
C SER A 173 1.91 -9.55 -4.35
N ALA A 174 1.21 -10.68 -4.22
CA ALA A 174 1.81 -12.00 -4.08
C ALA A 174 2.76 -12.32 -5.24
N ALA A 175 2.37 -12.05 -6.48
CA ALA A 175 3.25 -12.27 -7.65
C ALA A 175 4.53 -11.41 -7.60
N ARG A 176 4.49 -10.19 -7.03
CA ARG A 176 5.70 -9.38 -6.80
C ARG A 176 6.62 -9.99 -5.77
N ILE A 177 6.06 -10.53 -4.69
CA ILE A 177 6.83 -11.25 -3.66
C ILE A 177 7.53 -12.47 -4.27
N THR A 178 6.80 -13.28 -5.04
CA THR A 178 7.36 -14.43 -5.75
C THR A 178 8.50 -14.01 -6.69
N THR A 179 8.28 -12.96 -7.50
CA THR A 179 9.29 -12.43 -8.44
C THR A 179 10.58 -12.05 -7.70
N VAL A 180 10.48 -11.36 -6.56
CA VAL A 180 11.65 -10.96 -5.76
C VAL A 180 12.37 -12.17 -5.18
N LYS A 181 11.64 -13.18 -4.67
CA LYS A 181 12.23 -14.42 -4.16
C LYS A 181 13.00 -15.18 -5.24
N GLU A 182 12.41 -15.32 -6.43
CA GLU A 182 13.04 -15.95 -7.59
C GLU A 182 14.29 -15.20 -8.03
N ALA A 183 14.20 -13.88 -8.19
CA ALA A 183 15.33 -13.04 -8.57
C ALA A 183 16.48 -13.15 -7.56
N ALA A 184 16.17 -13.14 -6.26
CA ALA A 184 17.18 -13.24 -5.21
C ALA A 184 17.91 -14.59 -5.24
N ASN A 185 17.16 -15.69 -5.36
CA ASN A 185 17.74 -17.02 -5.50
C ASN A 185 18.62 -17.13 -6.76
N ASN A 186 18.16 -16.60 -7.91
CA ASN A 186 18.93 -16.63 -9.15
C ASN A 186 20.24 -15.83 -9.03
N ALA A 187 20.20 -14.65 -8.41
CA ALA A 187 21.38 -13.83 -8.17
C ALA A 187 22.41 -14.53 -7.27
N LEU A 188 21.94 -15.20 -6.21
CA LEU A 188 22.79 -15.99 -5.31
C LEU A 188 23.43 -17.18 -6.01
N ILE A 189 22.65 -17.94 -6.78
CA ILE A 189 23.14 -19.10 -7.55
C ILE A 189 24.20 -18.67 -8.55
N LYS A 190 23.98 -17.57 -9.27
CA LYS A 190 24.96 -16.98 -10.20
C LYS A 190 26.28 -16.60 -9.50
N ALA A 191 26.20 -16.23 -8.23
CA ALA A 191 27.35 -15.93 -7.38
C ALA A 191 27.97 -17.16 -6.68
N GLY A 192 27.48 -18.37 -6.96
CA GLY A 192 27.97 -19.61 -6.36
C GLY A 192 27.52 -19.83 -4.91
N LYS A 193 26.43 -19.18 -4.48
CA LYS A 193 25.80 -19.37 -3.16
C LYS A 193 24.52 -20.20 -3.27
N GLU A 194 24.10 -20.79 -2.16
CA GLU A 194 22.84 -21.53 -2.08
C GLU A 194 21.62 -20.58 -2.14
N ALA A 195 20.51 -21.08 -2.69
CA ALA A 195 19.23 -20.41 -2.64
C ALA A 195 18.73 -20.31 -1.18
N VAL A 196 18.09 -19.19 -0.83
CA VAL A 196 17.63 -18.91 0.54
C VAL A 196 16.12 -18.89 0.69
N TYR A 197 15.38 -18.90 -0.41
CA TYR A 197 13.91 -18.94 -0.41
C TYR A 197 13.39 -20.22 -1.05
N THR A 198 12.34 -20.78 -0.45
CA THR A 198 11.42 -21.65 -1.16
C THR A 198 10.49 -20.77 -1.99
N VAL A 199 10.38 -21.06 -3.29
CA VAL A 199 9.51 -20.34 -4.22
C VAL A 199 8.24 -21.16 -4.43
N ASP A 200 7.13 -20.66 -3.89
CA ASP A 200 5.80 -21.24 -4.05
C ASP A 200 4.79 -20.09 -4.26
N PRO A 201 4.41 -19.81 -5.52
CA PRO A 201 3.49 -18.72 -5.83
C PRO A 201 2.10 -18.90 -5.21
N ASP A 202 1.63 -20.15 -5.08
CA ASP A 202 0.31 -20.44 -4.50
C ASP A 202 0.34 -20.16 -3.00
N GLN A 203 1.43 -20.53 -2.33
CA GLN A 203 1.65 -20.19 -0.92
C GLN A 203 1.72 -18.66 -0.71
N ASP A 204 2.38 -17.91 -1.58
CA ASP A 204 2.45 -16.45 -1.50
C ASP A 204 1.05 -15.82 -1.61
N VAL A 205 0.20 -16.34 -2.50
CA VAL A 205 -1.21 -15.92 -2.64
C VAL A 205 -2.01 -16.24 -1.38
N GLU A 206 -1.88 -17.44 -0.82
CA GLU A 206 -2.55 -17.83 0.42
C GLU A 206 -2.16 -16.92 1.60
N ILE A 207 -0.88 -16.57 1.71
CA ILE A 207 -0.38 -15.69 2.76
C ILE A 207 -0.95 -14.28 2.62
N ILE A 208 -1.00 -13.69 1.42
CA ILE A 208 -1.51 -12.33 1.25
C ILE A 208 -3.04 -12.28 1.35
N ASN A 209 -3.76 -13.31 0.89
CA ASN A 209 -5.23 -13.27 0.87
C ASN A 209 -5.88 -13.07 2.25
N VAL A 210 -5.19 -13.38 3.36
CA VAL A 210 -5.74 -13.10 4.70
C VAL A 210 -5.87 -11.61 5.01
N THR A 211 -5.22 -10.73 4.24
CA THR A 211 -5.36 -9.27 4.39
C THR A 211 -6.61 -8.73 3.70
N ILE A 212 -7.27 -9.53 2.84
CA ILE A 212 -8.47 -9.10 2.11
C ILE A 212 -9.56 -8.66 3.09
N PRO A 213 -9.95 -7.37 3.09
CA PRO A 213 -10.95 -6.87 4.01
C PRO A 213 -12.35 -7.23 3.52
N SER A 214 -13.23 -7.52 4.47
CA SER A 214 -14.68 -7.54 4.29
C SER A 214 -15.29 -6.48 5.20
N PHE A 215 -16.15 -5.64 4.62
CA PHE A 215 -16.86 -4.60 5.36
C PHE A 215 -18.37 -4.80 5.24
N SER A 216 -19.07 -4.74 6.38
CA SER A 216 -20.52 -4.57 6.43
C SER A 216 -20.89 -3.60 7.56
N LEU A 217 -22.08 -3.00 7.48
CA LEU A 217 -22.57 -2.12 8.56
C LEU A 217 -22.77 -2.86 9.88
N GLU A 218 -23.05 -4.17 9.82
CA GLU A 218 -23.32 -5.00 11.00
C GLU A 218 -22.02 -5.51 11.64
N GLU A 219 -21.14 -6.08 10.82
CA GLU A 219 -19.90 -6.71 11.29
C GLU A 219 -18.78 -5.65 11.45
N GLY A 220 -18.80 -4.56 10.69
CA GLY A 220 -17.67 -3.67 10.50
C GLY A 220 -16.58 -4.33 9.64
N VAL A 221 -15.30 -4.02 9.90
CA VAL A 221 -14.17 -4.57 9.12
C VAL A 221 -13.68 -5.89 9.71
N THR A 222 -13.63 -6.91 8.86
CA THR A 222 -13.19 -8.28 9.18
C THR A 222 -12.25 -8.82 8.09
N GLN A 223 -11.40 -9.78 8.43
CA GLN A 223 -10.55 -10.52 7.48
C GLN A 223 -11.08 -11.97 7.39
N LYS A 224 -12.05 -12.21 6.51
CA LYS A 224 -12.83 -13.47 6.49
C LYS A 224 -12.03 -14.73 6.18
N LEU A 225 -10.84 -14.58 5.60
CA LEU A 225 -9.94 -15.70 5.29
C LEU A 225 -9.00 -16.03 6.45
N LEU A 226 -9.01 -15.25 7.53
CA LEU A 226 -8.30 -15.58 8.76
C LEU A 226 -9.09 -16.62 9.55
N THR A 227 -8.66 -17.89 9.51
CA THR A 227 -9.27 -19.01 10.26
C THR A 227 -8.32 -19.50 11.35
N LYS A 228 -8.78 -20.37 12.27
CA LYS A 228 -7.93 -20.92 13.35
C LYS A 228 -6.71 -21.70 12.82
N GLU A 229 -6.86 -22.29 11.64
CA GLU A 229 -5.88 -23.13 10.95
C GLU A 229 -4.86 -22.33 10.16
N THR A 230 -5.08 -21.02 10.00
CA THR A 230 -4.14 -20.11 9.33
C THR A 230 -2.77 -20.18 10.04
N PRO A 231 -1.66 -20.35 9.28
CA PRO A 231 -0.32 -20.39 9.85
C PRO A 231 -0.02 -19.19 10.74
N LEU A 232 0.78 -19.40 11.78
CA LEU A 232 1.02 -18.39 12.82
C LEU A 232 1.57 -17.06 12.26
N THR A 233 2.54 -17.13 11.35
CA THR A 233 3.11 -15.94 10.70
C THR A 233 2.13 -15.22 9.77
N THR A 234 1.29 -15.98 9.06
CA THR A 234 0.21 -15.42 8.23
C THR A 234 -0.83 -14.70 9.08
N ARG A 235 -1.16 -15.23 10.27
CA ARG A 235 -2.00 -14.52 11.24
C ARG A 235 -1.37 -13.23 11.73
N TYR A 236 -0.05 -13.20 11.95
CA TYR A 236 0.65 -11.98 12.33
C TYR A 236 0.55 -10.89 11.27
N LEU A 237 0.61 -11.25 9.99
CA LEU A 237 0.35 -10.33 8.90
C LEU A 237 -1.07 -9.73 8.98
N ALA A 238 -2.09 -10.58 9.09
CA ALA A 238 -3.48 -10.15 9.20
C ALA A 238 -3.71 -9.18 10.37
N LEU A 239 -3.20 -9.55 11.55
CA LEU A 239 -3.27 -8.74 12.76
C LEU A 239 -2.53 -7.41 12.62
N ALA A 240 -1.33 -7.41 12.02
CA ALA A 240 -0.51 -6.22 11.84
C ALA A 240 -1.11 -5.22 10.85
N ASP A 241 -1.79 -5.70 9.81
CA ASP A 241 -2.44 -4.88 8.78
C ASP A 241 -3.56 -4.01 9.36
N LEU A 242 -4.38 -4.56 10.26
CA LEU A 242 -5.49 -3.84 10.91
C LEU A 242 -5.17 -3.31 12.32
N ALA A 243 -3.88 -3.24 12.69
CA ALA A 243 -3.43 -2.91 14.04
C ALA A 243 -3.39 -1.42 14.39
N ASP A 244 -3.58 -0.51 13.42
CA ASP A 244 -3.43 0.94 13.60
C ASP A 244 -4.09 1.47 14.88
N PHE A 245 -5.33 1.05 15.14
CA PHE A 245 -6.01 1.45 16.37
C PHE A 245 -5.51 0.71 17.60
N GLY A 246 -5.54 -0.63 17.57
CA GLY A 246 -5.25 -1.44 18.76
C GLY A 246 -3.83 -1.24 19.31
N ILE A 247 -2.85 -0.99 18.44
CA ILE A 247 -1.43 -0.81 18.82
C ILE A 247 -1.05 0.66 18.92
N ASP A 248 -1.46 1.52 17.99
CA ASP A 248 -0.96 2.91 17.89
C ASP A 248 -1.96 3.97 18.34
N GLY A 249 -3.21 3.58 18.56
CA GLY A 249 -4.21 4.40 19.22
C GLY A 249 -5.03 5.28 18.28
N SER A 250 -5.90 6.09 18.88
CA SER A 250 -6.90 6.88 18.17
C SER A 250 -6.31 7.94 17.24
N GLU A 251 -5.17 8.56 17.58
CA GLU A 251 -4.52 9.54 16.70
C GLU A 251 -4.01 8.90 15.41
N LYS A 252 -3.41 7.70 15.51
CA LYS A 252 -2.99 6.95 14.32
C LYS A 252 -4.20 6.52 13.51
N LEU A 253 -5.27 6.00 14.14
CA LEU A 253 -6.51 5.68 13.45
C LEU A 253 -7.10 6.89 12.70
N LEU A 254 -7.11 8.08 13.31
CA LEU A 254 -7.55 9.30 12.62
C LEU A 254 -6.63 9.67 11.45
N LYS A 255 -5.31 9.55 11.59
CA LYS A 255 -4.37 9.76 10.48
C LYS A 255 -4.71 8.82 9.32
N SER A 256 -4.91 7.54 9.60
CA SER A 256 -5.28 6.52 8.63
C SER A 256 -6.64 6.81 7.99
N GLY A 257 -7.64 7.22 8.77
CA GLY A 257 -8.94 7.67 8.28
C GLY A 257 -8.84 8.85 7.31
N ARG A 258 -7.98 9.83 7.60
CA ARG A 258 -7.72 10.97 6.68
C ARG A 258 -7.10 10.50 5.37
N GLN A 259 -6.11 9.62 5.45
CA GLN A 259 -5.43 9.04 4.30
C GLN A 259 -6.40 8.23 3.43
N LEU A 260 -7.25 7.39 4.04
CA LEU A 260 -8.30 6.66 3.34
C LEU A 260 -9.34 7.60 2.72
N ALA A 261 -9.71 8.68 3.40
CA ALA A 261 -10.63 9.68 2.84
C ALA A 261 -10.09 10.29 1.55
N ILE A 262 -8.79 10.60 1.49
CA ILE A 262 -8.13 11.07 0.27
C ILE A 262 -8.11 9.98 -0.80
N GLU A 263 -7.71 8.77 -0.43
CA GLU A 263 -7.49 7.68 -1.37
C GLU A 263 -8.77 7.16 -2.03
N ASP A 264 -9.83 6.97 -1.26
CA ASP A 264 -11.11 6.46 -1.74
C ASP A 264 -11.93 7.53 -2.48
N ASN A 265 -11.60 8.81 -2.29
CA ASN A 265 -12.27 9.94 -2.95
C ASN A 265 -11.37 10.64 -3.99
N SER A 266 -10.51 9.89 -4.68
CA SER A 266 -9.58 10.41 -5.72
C SER A 266 -10.23 11.37 -6.74
N ASN A 267 -11.50 11.16 -7.12
CA ASN A 267 -12.22 12.07 -8.02
C ASN A 267 -12.48 13.45 -7.42
N ILE A 268 -12.67 13.53 -6.09
CA ILE A 268 -12.83 14.79 -5.36
C ILE A 268 -11.47 15.49 -5.28
N ILE A 269 -10.42 14.74 -4.98
CA ILE A 269 -9.05 15.25 -4.93
C ILE A 269 -8.63 15.85 -6.27
N GLU A 270 -9.00 15.19 -7.37
CA GLU A 270 -8.78 15.70 -8.72
C GLU A 270 -9.58 16.98 -9.00
N ALA A 271 -10.86 17.04 -8.59
CA ALA A 271 -11.66 18.25 -8.75
C ALA A 271 -11.11 19.44 -7.95
N ILE A 272 -10.55 19.20 -6.76
CA ILE A 272 -9.84 20.21 -5.97
C ILE A 272 -8.60 20.69 -6.73
N ARG A 273 -7.78 19.76 -7.24
CA ARG A 273 -6.56 20.07 -8.00
C ARG A 273 -6.84 20.91 -9.25
N LEU A 274 -7.92 20.62 -9.96
CA LEU A 274 -8.33 21.32 -11.19
C LEU A 274 -9.11 22.62 -10.91
N GLY A 275 -9.47 22.91 -9.65
CA GLY A 275 -10.30 24.07 -9.31
C GLY A 275 -11.74 23.95 -9.81
N THR A 276 -12.25 22.73 -9.98
CA THR A 276 -13.59 22.45 -10.55
C THR A 276 -14.60 22.00 -9.49
N VAL A 277 -14.35 22.28 -8.21
CA VAL A 277 -15.28 21.93 -7.10
C VAL A 277 -16.64 22.60 -7.32
N GLY A 278 -16.66 23.92 -7.53
CA GLY A 278 -17.86 24.70 -7.83
C GLY A 278 -19.02 24.41 -6.88
N ASP A 279 -20.22 24.23 -7.44
CA ASP A 279 -21.45 23.97 -6.68
C ASP A 279 -21.48 22.60 -5.96
N ASN A 280 -20.49 21.73 -6.18
CA ASN A 280 -20.43 20.40 -5.54
C ASN A 280 -19.77 20.42 -4.16
N GLU A 281 -19.37 21.58 -3.65
CA GLU A 281 -18.60 21.74 -2.41
C GLU A 281 -19.20 20.95 -1.24
N GLU A 282 -20.48 21.15 -0.92
CA GLU A 282 -21.13 20.46 0.21
C GLU A 282 -21.24 18.95 -0.01
N ALA A 283 -21.52 18.53 -1.25
CA ALA A 283 -21.59 17.11 -1.58
C ALA A 283 -20.21 16.43 -1.44
N TYR A 284 -19.13 17.12 -1.78
CA TYR A 284 -17.77 16.64 -1.61
C TYR A 284 -17.35 16.65 -0.15
N ARG A 285 -17.71 17.69 0.60
CA ARG A 285 -17.52 17.78 2.05
C ARG A 285 -18.10 16.57 2.77
N LEU A 286 -19.37 16.25 2.50
CA LEU A 286 -20.07 15.12 3.12
C LEU A 286 -19.42 13.77 2.79
N LYS A 287 -18.94 13.57 1.55
CA LYS A 287 -18.25 12.34 1.16
C LYS A 287 -16.92 12.15 1.87
N LEU A 288 -16.09 13.20 1.92
CA LEU A 288 -14.81 13.18 2.62
C LEU A 288 -15.00 12.95 4.13
N LEU A 289 -16.02 13.59 4.72
CA LEU A 289 -16.38 13.44 6.11
C LEU A 289 -16.89 12.03 6.44
N GLY A 290 -17.57 11.36 5.50
CA GLY A 290 -18.11 10.02 5.70
C GLY A 290 -17.06 9.00 6.15
N THR A 291 -15.85 9.05 5.59
CA THR A 291 -14.74 8.18 6.02
C THR A 291 -14.28 8.48 7.46
N MET A 292 -14.37 9.74 7.89
CA MET A 292 -14.03 10.12 9.27
C MET A 292 -15.12 9.68 10.27
N GLN A 293 -16.39 9.81 9.88
CA GLN A 293 -17.54 9.46 10.73
C GLN A 293 -17.58 7.97 11.11
N ILE A 294 -17.02 7.09 10.28
CA ILE A 294 -16.99 5.65 10.56
C ILE A 294 -15.85 5.21 11.49
N GLN A 295 -14.87 6.08 11.81
CA GLN A 295 -13.69 5.69 12.58
C GLN A 295 -14.01 5.20 14.02
N PRO A 296 -14.93 5.83 14.79
CA PRO A 296 -15.34 5.28 16.09
C PRO A 296 -15.93 3.87 15.97
N GLY A 297 -16.86 3.66 15.03
CA GLY A 297 -17.47 2.35 14.81
C GLY A 297 -16.48 1.32 14.26
N PHE A 298 -15.49 1.75 13.48
CA PHE A 298 -14.36 0.91 13.07
C PHE A 298 -13.58 0.43 14.29
N ALA A 299 -13.18 1.33 15.21
CA ALA A 299 -12.46 0.98 16.43
C ALA A 299 -13.22 -0.04 17.30
N GLU A 300 -14.53 0.18 17.47
CA GLU A 300 -15.42 -0.75 18.20
C GLU A 300 -15.50 -2.12 17.53
N SER A 301 -15.70 -2.15 16.21
CA SER A 301 -15.71 -3.39 15.43
C SER A 301 -14.39 -4.15 15.56
N ARG A 302 -13.25 -3.46 15.43
CA ARG A 302 -11.92 -4.09 15.58
C ARG A 302 -11.74 -4.71 16.95
N LYS A 303 -12.10 -4.00 18.04
CA LYS A 303 -12.03 -4.55 19.39
C LYS A 303 -12.91 -5.80 19.54
N ARG A 304 -14.14 -5.76 19.01
CA ARG A 304 -15.10 -6.87 19.10
C ARG A 304 -14.58 -8.15 18.43
N HIS A 305 -13.91 -8.02 17.29
CA HIS A 305 -13.36 -9.17 16.54
C HIS A 305 -11.99 -9.64 17.04
N PHE A 306 -11.27 -8.79 17.77
CA PHE A 306 -9.89 -9.04 18.16
C PHE A 306 -9.67 -10.38 18.86
N LEU A 307 -10.55 -10.77 19.79
CA LEU A 307 -10.42 -12.05 20.51
C LEU A 307 -10.55 -13.24 19.56
N ASP A 308 -11.43 -13.15 18.55
CA ASP A 308 -11.58 -14.20 17.55
C ASP A 308 -10.40 -14.26 16.60
N GLU A 309 -9.78 -13.13 16.29
CA GLU A 309 -8.59 -13.05 15.44
C GLU A 309 -7.33 -13.61 16.12
N LEU A 310 -7.30 -13.57 17.46
CA LEU A 310 -6.27 -14.25 18.27
C LEU A 310 -6.49 -15.77 18.36
N ASN A 311 -7.67 -16.30 17.99
CA ASN A 311 -7.92 -17.74 18.02
C ASN A 311 -7.02 -18.46 17.01
N GLY A 312 -6.22 -19.41 17.49
CA GLY A 312 -5.19 -20.10 16.69
C GLY A 312 -3.76 -19.73 17.09
N ILE A 313 -3.58 -18.72 17.96
CA ILE A 313 -2.30 -18.51 18.66
C ILE A 313 -2.29 -19.41 19.90
N GLU A 314 -1.44 -20.43 19.88
CA GLU A 314 -1.21 -21.35 20.99
C GLU A 314 0.25 -21.26 21.46
N PRO A 315 0.61 -21.60 22.71
CA PRO A 315 -0.30 -21.79 23.82
C PRO A 315 -0.95 -20.46 24.24
N GLU A 316 -1.95 -20.54 25.11
CA GLU A 316 -2.65 -19.36 25.66
C GLU A 316 -1.70 -18.29 26.24
N GLY A 317 -0.57 -18.70 26.82
CA GLY A 317 0.46 -17.77 27.30
C GLY A 317 1.06 -16.89 26.19
N LEU A 318 1.33 -17.47 25.01
CA LEU A 318 1.81 -16.70 23.87
C LEU A 318 0.73 -15.75 23.35
N LYS A 319 -0.53 -16.23 23.29
CA LYS A 319 -1.67 -15.41 22.91
C LYS A 319 -1.78 -14.18 23.81
N ALA A 320 -1.63 -14.35 25.13
CA ALA A 320 -1.64 -13.25 26.08
C ALA A 320 -0.48 -12.26 25.86
N GLU A 321 0.73 -12.72 25.53
CA GLU A 321 1.85 -11.83 25.20
C GLU A 321 1.59 -11.00 23.93
N ILE A 322 1.05 -11.62 22.88
CA ILE A 322 0.65 -10.89 21.66
C ILE A 322 -0.50 -9.93 21.96
N ALA A 323 -1.47 -10.31 22.80
CA ALA A 323 -2.60 -9.45 23.15
C ALA A 323 -2.19 -8.15 23.86
N LYS A 324 -1.10 -8.17 24.65
CA LYS A 324 -0.57 -6.96 25.32
C LYS A 324 -0.12 -5.86 24.36
N GLU A 325 0.23 -6.23 23.12
CA GLU A 325 0.59 -5.26 22.09
C GLU A 325 -0.59 -4.36 21.71
N PHE A 326 -1.81 -4.88 21.81
CA PHE A 326 -3.05 -4.19 21.48
C PHE A 326 -3.61 -3.41 22.67
N ARG A 327 -2.77 -2.59 23.32
CA ARG A 327 -3.10 -1.87 24.56
C ARG A 327 -4.34 -0.97 24.47
N TYR A 328 -4.69 -0.48 23.28
CA TYR A 328 -5.88 0.37 23.08
C TYR A 328 -7.18 -0.42 23.04
N PHE A 329 -7.13 -1.75 23.05
CA PHE A 329 -8.28 -2.61 23.29
C PHE A 329 -8.50 -2.90 24.79
N GLU A 330 -7.66 -2.39 25.69
CA GLU A 330 -7.85 -2.57 27.13
C GLU A 330 -9.06 -1.75 27.64
N GLY A 331 -9.96 -2.44 28.34
CA GLY A 331 -11.15 -1.90 28.98
C GLY A 331 -12.34 -1.69 28.03
N GLU A 332 -13.53 -1.48 28.58
CA GLU A 332 -14.77 -1.21 27.86
C GLU A 332 -15.00 0.28 27.58
N ALA A 333 -15.98 0.60 26.72
CA ALA A 333 -16.24 1.98 26.29
C ALA A 333 -16.73 2.90 27.42
N ASP A 334 -17.27 2.33 28.50
CA ASP A 334 -17.76 3.03 29.70
C ASP A 334 -16.72 3.13 30.82
N GLU A 335 -15.58 2.44 30.71
CA GLU A 335 -14.47 2.47 31.66
C GLU A 335 -13.52 3.65 31.34
N LEU A 336 -13.93 4.88 31.63
CA LEU A 336 -13.23 6.12 31.22
C LEU A 336 -11.76 6.25 31.68
N ASP A 337 -11.32 5.46 32.66
CA ASP A 337 -9.92 5.36 33.09
C ASP A 337 -9.09 4.42 32.21
N LYS A 338 -9.71 3.72 31.26
CA LYS A 338 -9.08 2.74 30.38
C LYS A 338 -8.77 3.31 28.99
N PRO A 339 -7.71 2.79 28.33
CA PRO A 339 -7.28 3.26 27.01
C PRO A 339 -8.38 3.23 25.94
N PHE A 340 -9.23 2.20 25.92
CA PHE A 340 -10.26 2.08 24.90
C PHE A 340 -11.33 3.18 25.03
N ALA A 341 -11.90 3.39 26.22
CA ALA A 341 -12.90 4.43 26.46
C ALA A 341 -12.38 5.84 26.13
N GLN A 342 -11.15 6.16 26.55
CA GLN A 342 -10.51 7.45 26.25
C GLN A 342 -10.34 7.65 24.75
N SER A 343 -9.96 6.59 24.04
CA SER A 343 -9.82 6.62 22.58
C SER A 343 -11.15 6.85 21.88
N ILE A 344 -12.21 6.14 22.27
CA ILE A 344 -13.55 6.32 21.72
C ILE A 344 -14.09 7.73 22.00
N GLN A 345 -13.90 8.25 23.22
CA GLN A 345 -14.30 9.63 23.55
C GLN A 345 -13.58 10.64 22.66
N PHE A 346 -12.28 10.49 22.47
CA PHE A 346 -11.49 11.35 21.60
C PHE A 346 -11.95 11.27 20.15
N LEU A 347 -12.16 10.06 19.60
CA LEU A 347 -12.63 9.88 18.23
C LEU A 347 -14.00 10.53 18.01
N ASN A 348 -14.95 10.33 18.94
CA ASN A 348 -16.28 10.94 18.87
C ASN A 348 -16.22 12.46 18.96
N ALA A 349 -15.40 13.01 19.86
CA ALA A 349 -15.22 14.46 19.98
C ALA A 349 -14.62 15.05 18.70
N GLU A 350 -13.65 14.36 18.10
CA GLU A 350 -13.03 14.82 16.86
C GLU A 350 -14.00 14.75 15.68
N VAL A 351 -14.76 13.66 15.53
CA VAL A 351 -15.79 13.56 14.48
C VAL A 351 -16.82 14.69 14.61
N ALA A 352 -17.32 14.95 15.82
CA ALA A 352 -18.26 16.05 16.08
C ALA A 352 -17.66 17.43 15.72
N ARG A 353 -16.36 17.63 15.97
CA ARG A 353 -15.64 18.85 15.54
C ARG A 353 -15.60 18.95 14.02
N LEU A 354 -15.25 17.87 13.32
CA LEU A 354 -15.11 17.83 11.86
C LEU A 354 -16.43 18.07 11.13
N GLU A 355 -17.56 17.64 11.70
CA GLU A 355 -18.90 17.87 11.16
C GLU A 355 -19.24 19.36 11.00
N THR A 356 -18.65 20.21 11.83
CA THR A 356 -18.88 21.65 11.83
C THR A 356 -17.92 22.44 10.92
N LEU A 357 -16.89 21.79 10.38
CA LEU A 357 -15.88 22.49 9.59
C LEU A 357 -16.41 22.85 8.19
N PRO A 358 -16.14 24.08 7.71
CA PRO A 358 -16.36 24.41 6.30
C PRO A 358 -15.39 23.59 5.42
N PHE A 359 -15.72 23.48 4.13
CA PHE A 359 -15.00 22.62 3.20
C PHE A 359 -13.49 22.91 3.16
N ASP A 360 -13.08 24.17 3.02
CA ASP A 360 -11.66 24.56 2.97
C ASP A 360 -10.89 24.16 4.24
N THR A 361 -11.51 24.28 5.41
CA THR A 361 -10.87 23.86 6.66
C THR A 361 -10.83 22.33 6.79
N LEU A 362 -11.84 21.63 6.29
CA LEU A 362 -11.85 20.17 6.26
C LEU A 362 -10.75 19.63 5.34
N ILE A 363 -10.60 20.15 4.11
CA ILE A 363 -9.55 19.68 3.19
C ILE A 363 -8.15 19.94 3.74
N ALA A 364 -7.94 21.06 4.44
CA ALA A 364 -6.70 21.35 5.15
C ALA A 364 -6.45 20.35 6.29
N TYR A 365 -7.47 20.05 7.10
CA TYR A 365 -7.36 19.06 8.18
C TYR A 365 -7.02 17.64 7.65
N LEU A 366 -7.63 17.25 6.53
CA LEU A 366 -7.38 15.96 5.88
C LEU A 366 -5.96 15.88 5.29
N GLY A 367 -5.28 17.01 5.09
CA GLY A 367 -3.96 17.06 4.48
C GLY A 367 -3.98 16.99 2.95
N VAL A 368 -5.07 17.43 2.32
CA VAL A 368 -5.24 17.35 0.85
C VAL A 368 -4.21 18.19 0.13
N HIS A 369 -3.90 19.39 0.63
CA HIS A 369 -2.92 20.27 0.00
C HIS A 369 -1.51 19.70 0.09
N GLU A 370 -1.12 19.13 1.22
CA GLU A 370 0.16 18.44 1.41
C GLU A 370 0.26 17.24 0.48
N PHE A 371 -0.82 16.46 0.35
CA PHE A 371 -0.90 15.34 -0.57
C PHE A 371 -0.71 15.78 -2.03
N LEU A 372 -1.33 16.88 -2.44
CA LEU A 372 -1.19 17.47 -3.79
C LEU A 372 0.17 18.15 -4.02
N ASN A 373 0.77 18.74 -2.99
CA ASN A 373 1.99 19.55 -3.08
C ASN A 373 3.30 18.77 -2.88
N LYS A 374 3.27 17.53 -2.39
CA LYS A 374 4.42 16.58 -2.41
C LYS A 374 4.91 16.23 -3.83
N THR A 375 4.64 17.09 -4.82
CA THR A 375 4.68 16.84 -6.26
C THR A 375 5.66 17.78 -6.99
N VAL A 376 6.30 18.73 -6.29
CA VAL A 376 7.11 19.80 -6.91
C VAL A 376 8.45 20.08 -6.20
N GLN A 377 9.16 19.05 -5.70
CA GLN A 377 10.53 19.24 -5.20
C GLN A 377 11.51 18.29 -5.88
#